data_AF-A0A9E3V8U0-F1
#
_entry.id   AF-A0A9E3V8U0-F1
#
_cell.length_a   1.000
_cell.length_b   1.000
_cell.length_c   1.000
_cell.angle_alpha   90.00
_cell.angle_beta   90.00
_cell.angle_gamma   90.00
#
_symmetry.space_group_name_H-M   'P 1'
#
loop_
_entity.id
_entity.type
_entity.pdbx_description
1 polymer ?
#
loop_
_entity_poly.entity_id
_entity_poly.type
_entity_poly.pdbx_seq_one_letter_code
_entity_poly.pdbx_strand_id
1 'polypeptide(L)'
;MTAGVATAAMLLLLLAARPVLAQPSATPVAAPQASAPVRPDSVRPFLVFSPVGESWFVAASRGKRMLLDIGRVDLEVRKDSAVAQAYREAVAQLSPVKLGTTFTLRAPWGTERVRGTAFDTWNGRVVLVLAGSAQLDSAVQGKATVAASAYREPSAASPAPVAEPTPALRATPAGVAPCVRAPVAGPLAARVGAVRDSLEQVLRALGPPIYERLARRVTASSSRAPGCFGPWRVLLAVSLRANGAEWAREKLVLVDSLGAVAPVTVDDGRFRVHDLLHAVDVDGDGVDDVAAVGRTFRAGGTTLLRFDVTRKRFTRLAAGFVWEDM
;
A
#
# COMPACT_ATOMS: atom_id res chain seq x y z
N MET A 1 27.18 -1.43 91.50
CA MET A 1 26.61 -2.78 91.64
C MET A 1 26.38 -3.25 90.21
N THR A 2 26.98 -4.27 89.61
CA THR A 2 27.64 -5.55 89.98
C THR A 2 28.22 -6.06 88.64
N ALA A 3 29.53 -6.27 88.50
CA ALA A 3 30.23 -7.56 88.55
C ALA A 3 30.07 -8.45 87.29
N GLY A 4 31.18 -9.07 86.83
CA GLY A 4 31.18 -10.18 85.86
C GLY A 4 32.26 -10.03 84.77
N VAL A 5 33.55 -10.27 85.02
CA VAL A 5 34.28 -11.57 84.98
C VAL A 5 34.71 -12.00 83.57
N ALA A 6 36.01 -12.24 83.43
CA ALA A 6 36.75 -12.70 82.27
C ALA A 6 36.76 -14.23 82.13
N THR A 7 36.88 -14.75 80.89
CA THR A 7 37.68 -15.95 80.49
C THR A 7 37.46 -16.19 78.97
N ALA A 8 38.48 -16.06 78.11
CA ALA A 8 39.46 -17.06 77.68
C ALA A 8 38.92 -18.12 76.70
N ALA A 9 39.36 -18.05 75.43
CA ALA A 9 39.60 -19.22 74.59
C ALA A 9 40.50 -18.83 73.40
N MET A 10 41.78 -19.15 73.55
CA MET A 10 42.79 -19.20 72.52
C MET A 10 42.65 -20.54 71.79
N LEU A 11 42.44 -20.53 70.47
CA LEU A 11 42.72 -21.71 69.64
C LEU A 11 43.44 -21.27 68.36
N LEU A 12 44.75 -21.46 68.42
CA LEU A 12 45.68 -21.55 67.30
C LEU A 12 45.36 -22.83 66.53
N LEU A 13 45.34 -22.82 65.18
CA LEU A 13 46.16 -23.71 64.34
C LEU A 13 45.87 -23.56 62.83
N LEU A 14 46.99 -23.56 62.07
CA LEU A 14 47.19 -24.02 60.69
C LEU A 14 46.81 -23.08 59.51
N LEU A 15 47.79 -22.22 59.18
CA LEU A 15 48.03 -21.81 57.80
C LEU A 15 48.46 -23.03 56.97
N ALA A 16 47.71 -23.33 55.91
CA ALA A 16 48.20 -24.11 54.78
C ALA A 16 48.31 -23.18 53.57
N ALA A 17 49.54 -22.88 53.16
CA ALA A 17 49.84 -22.15 51.93
C ALA A 17 49.41 -23.00 50.72
N ARG A 18 48.49 -22.47 49.89
CA ARG A 18 48.18 -23.05 48.57
C ARG A 18 49.10 -22.41 47.52
N PRO A 19 49.76 -23.20 46.65
CA PRO A 19 50.54 -22.64 45.56
C PRO A 19 49.59 -22.01 44.52
N VAL A 20 49.90 -20.78 44.12
CA VAL A 20 49.24 -20.09 43.00
C VAL A 20 49.73 -20.75 41.71
N LEU A 21 48.85 -21.51 41.05
CA LEU A 21 49.09 -21.99 39.68
C LEU A 21 48.98 -20.81 38.73
N ALA A 22 50.04 -20.56 37.96
CA ALA A 22 50.09 -19.56 36.91
C ALA A 22 49.01 -19.85 35.85
N GLN A 23 48.15 -18.87 35.58
CA GLN A 23 47.19 -18.92 34.47
C GLN A 23 47.93 -18.78 33.13
N PRO A 24 47.64 -19.62 32.13
CA PRO A 24 48.17 -19.43 30.78
C PRO A 24 47.55 -18.20 30.14
N SER A 25 48.40 -17.33 29.58
CA SER A 25 48.01 -16.15 28.83
C SER A 25 47.11 -16.54 27.65
N ALA A 26 45.88 -16.00 27.64
CA ALA A 26 44.95 -16.18 26.53
C ALA A 26 45.50 -15.50 25.27
N THR A 27 45.60 -16.25 24.19
CA THR A 27 45.87 -15.75 22.84
C THR A 27 44.77 -14.76 22.43
N PRO A 28 45.09 -13.58 21.88
CA PRO A 28 44.07 -12.64 21.42
C PRO A 28 43.27 -13.26 20.26
N VAL A 29 41.96 -13.35 20.45
CA VAL A 29 41.00 -13.75 19.41
C VAL A 29 41.11 -12.73 18.26
N ALA A 30 41.42 -13.21 17.06
CA ALA A 30 41.47 -12.38 15.87
C ALA A 30 40.17 -11.59 15.70
N ALA A 31 40.30 -10.27 15.48
CA ALA A 31 39.15 -9.42 15.19
C ALA A 31 38.37 -9.96 13.98
N PRO A 32 37.03 -9.90 13.98
CA PRO A 32 36.23 -10.38 12.87
C PRO A 32 36.64 -9.66 11.58
N GLN A 33 37.07 -10.43 10.57
CA GLN A 33 37.35 -9.90 9.24
C GLN A 33 36.10 -9.21 8.69
N ALA A 34 36.23 -7.91 8.40
CA ALA A 34 35.17 -7.14 7.76
C ALA A 34 34.80 -7.82 6.42
N SER A 35 33.57 -8.32 6.34
CA SER A 35 33.02 -8.90 5.12
C SER A 35 33.14 -7.87 3.99
N ALA A 36 33.61 -8.27 2.81
CA ALA A 36 33.70 -7.38 1.66
C ALA A 36 32.35 -6.69 1.38
N PRO A 37 32.33 -5.40 1.01
CA PRO A 37 31.08 -4.68 0.75
C PRO A 37 30.33 -5.31 -0.43
N VAL A 38 29.03 -5.51 -0.27
CA VAL A 38 28.13 -5.98 -1.33
C VAL A 38 28.10 -4.93 -2.44
N ARG A 39 28.27 -5.35 -3.70
CA ARG A 39 28.33 -4.43 -4.85
C ARG A 39 26.93 -4.17 -5.44
N PRO A 40 26.63 -2.98 -5.98
CA PRO A 40 25.35 -2.70 -6.63
C PRO A 40 24.99 -3.66 -7.76
N ASP A 41 25.98 -4.07 -8.56
CA ASP A 41 25.79 -4.99 -9.68
C ASP A 41 25.28 -6.38 -9.25
N SER A 42 25.55 -6.82 -8.01
CA SER A 42 25.02 -8.09 -7.51
C SER A 42 23.54 -8.01 -7.14
N VAL A 43 22.98 -6.80 -6.93
CA VAL A 43 21.56 -6.59 -6.62
C VAL A 43 20.73 -6.38 -7.88
N ARG A 44 21.32 -5.81 -8.94
CA ARG A 44 20.66 -5.48 -10.21
C ARG A 44 19.75 -6.59 -10.77
N PRO A 45 20.14 -7.89 -10.82
CA PRO A 45 19.29 -8.94 -11.38
C PRO A 45 17.96 -9.16 -10.63
N PHE A 46 17.85 -8.68 -9.38
CA PHE A 46 16.68 -8.82 -8.54
C PHE A 46 15.73 -7.61 -8.61
N LEU A 47 16.09 -6.57 -9.38
CA LEU A 47 15.30 -5.34 -9.49
C LEU A 47 14.44 -5.38 -10.76
N VAL A 48 13.14 -5.14 -10.59
CA VAL A 48 12.18 -5.01 -11.70
C VAL A 48 11.43 -3.69 -11.53
N PHE A 49 11.63 -2.75 -12.45
CA PHE A 49 10.95 -1.46 -12.40
C PHE A 49 9.66 -1.46 -13.22
N SER A 50 8.78 -0.51 -12.90
CA SER A 50 7.67 -0.15 -13.81
C SER A 50 8.22 0.26 -15.19
N PRO A 51 7.42 0.09 -16.26
CA PRO A 51 7.83 0.48 -17.61
C PRO A 51 8.30 1.94 -17.68
N VAL A 52 9.29 2.25 -18.52
CA VAL A 52 9.88 3.60 -18.63
C VAL A 52 8.84 4.68 -18.98
N GLY A 53 7.88 4.33 -19.84
CA GLY A 53 6.78 5.20 -20.27
C GLY A 53 5.63 5.32 -19.27
N GLU A 54 5.68 4.60 -18.14
CA GLU A 54 4.62 4.65 -17.13
C GLU A 54 4.50 6.08 -16.56
N SER A 55 3.28 6.59 -16.54
CA SER A 55 2.98 7.94 -16.05
C SER A 55 2.04 7.91 -14.85
N TRP A 56 1.32 6.81 -14.65
CA TRP A 56 0.39 6.64 -13.54
C TRP A 56 0.88 5.56 -12.60
N PHE A 57 0.98 5.92 -11.33
CA PHE A 57 1.49 5.06 -10.28
C PHE A 57 0.49 5.03 -9.13
N VAL A 58 0.60 3.99 -8.30
CA VAL A 58 -0.12 3.93 -7.02
C VAL A 58 0.79 4.48 -5.94
N ALA A 59 0.29 5.46 -5.20
CA ALA A 59 0.87 5.89 -3.94
C ALA A 59 -0.01 5.38 -2.80
N ALA A 60 0.58 5.02 -1.67
CA ALA A 60 -0.18 4.62 -0.50
C ALA A 60 0.53 4.95 0.82
N SER A 61 -0.26 5.23 1.86
CA SER A 61 0.27 5.41 3.21
C SER A 61 0.74 4.06 3.77
N ARG A 62 2.02 4.00 4.15
CA ARG A 62 2.68 2.82 4.71
C ARG A 62 3.74 3.26 5.71
N GLY A 63 3.73 2.64 6.90
CA GLY A 63 4.67 3.01 7.97
C GLY A 63 4.66 4.52 8.28
N LYS A 64 3.47 5.15 8.27
CA LYS A 64 3.27 6.60 8.51
C LYS A 64 3.95 7.53 7.49
N ARG A 65 4.25 7.03 6.29
CA ARG A 65 4.83 7.78 5.18
C ARG A 65 3.98 7.58 3.94
N MET A 66 4.02 8.54 3.01
CA MET A 66 3.49 8.32 1.68
C MET A 66 4.56 7.66 0.81
N LEU A 67 4.28 6.46 0.33
CA LEU A 67 5.18 5.70 -0.54
C LEU A 67 4.56 5.60 -1.92
N LEU A 68 5.39 5.70 -2.96
CA LEU A 68 5.01 5.45 -4.35
C LEU A 68 5.61 4.13 -4.79
N ASP A 69 4.80 3.22 -5.33
CA ASP A 69 5.30 1.98 -5.88
C ASP A 69 5.88 2.20 -7.28
N ILE A 70 7.15 1.87 -7.48
CA ILE A 70 7.85 2.00 -8.76
C ILE A 70 8.47 0.69 -9.25
N GLY A 71 8.20 -0.43 -8.57
CA GLY A 71 8.78 -1.72 -8.94
C GLY A 71 8.80 -2.79 -7.84
N ARG A 72 9.51 -3.87 -8.12
CA ARG A 72 9.70 -5.05 -7.27
C ARG A 72 11.19 -5.31 -7.05
N VAL A 73 11.51 -5.81 -5.87
CA VAL A 73 12.82 -6.34 -5.52
C VAL A 73 12.66 -7.78 -5.03
N ASP A 74 13.25 -8.73 -5.75
CA ASP A 74 13.21 -10.16 -5.46
C ASP A 74 14.40 -10.60 -4.58
N LEU A 75 14.74 -9.74 -3.62
CA LEU A 75 15.82 -9.96 -2.66
C LEU A 75 15.39 -9.39 -1.32
N GLU A 76 15.78 -10.05 -0.23
CA GLU A 76 15.57 -9.53 1.11
C GLU A 76 16.50 -8.35 1.38
N VAL A 77 15.94 -7.14 1.51
CA VAL A 77 16.67 -5.92 1.81
C VAL A 77 16.32 -5.46 3.22
N ARG A 78 17.16 -5.81 4.20
CA ARG A 78 17.02 -5.33 5.59
C ARG A 78 17.69 -3.97 5.74
N LYS A 79 17.04 -3.03 6.44
CA LYS A 79 17.45 -1.62 6.58
C LYS A 79 18.94 -1.43 6.91
N ASP A 80 19.47 -2.23 7.84
CA ASP A 80 20.83 -2.09 8.39
C ASP A 80 21.81 -3.16 7.83
N SER A 81 21.52 -3.71 6.65
CA SER A 81 22.38 -4.70 5.99
C SER A 81 23.34 -4.06 4.99
N ALA A 82 24.48 -4.72 4.75
CA ALA A 82 25.38 -4.36 3.64
C ALA A 82 24.68 -4.34 2.27
N VAL A 83 23.63 -5.15 2.12
CA VAL A 83 22.77 -5.21 0.92
C VAL A 83 21.97 -3.92 0.73
N ALA A 84 21.58 -3.23 1.81
CA ALA A 84 20.75 -2.02 1.71
C ALA A 84 21.46 -0.86 1.00
N GLN A 85 22.77 -0.70 1.21
CA GLN A 85 23.54 0.33 0.52
C GLN A 85 23.68 0.01 -0.97
N ALA A 86 24.08 -1.22 -1.30
CA ALA A 86 24.16 -1.70 -2.68
C ALA A 86 22.82 -1.58 -3.42
N TYR A 87 21.71 -1.88 -2.73
CA TYR A 87 20.36 -1.70 -3.23
C TYR A 87 20.07 -0.23 -3.57
N ARG A 88 20.31 0.71 -2.65
CA ARG A 88 20.03 2.14 -2.89
C ARG A 88 20.82 2.69 -4.07
N GLU A 89 22.09 2.31 -4.18
CA GLU A 89 22.96 2.69 -5.30
C GLU A 89 22.46 2.11 -6.63
N ALA A 90 22.13 0.82 -6.67
CA ALA A 90 21.59 0.16 -7.86
C ALA A 90 20.26 0.78 -8.30
N VAL A 91 19.35 1.07 -7.35
CA VAL A 91 18.06 1.71 -7.64
C VAL A 91 18.26 3.14 -8.15
N ALA A 92 19.14 3.92 -7.55
CA ALA A 92 19.39 5.28 -8.02
C ALA A 92 19.92 5.31 -9.47
N GLN A 93 20.80 4.37 -9.80
CA GLN A 93 21.34 4.23 -11.15
C GLN A 93 20.27 3.77 -12.15
N LEU A 94 19.51 2.72 -11.82
CA LEU A 94 18.68 1.99 -12.77
C LEU A 94 17.22 2.43 -12.83
N SER A 95 16.70 3.05 -11.77
CA SER A 95 15.28 3.43 -11.72
C SER A 95 14.93 4.40 -12.85
N PRO A 96 13.80 4.17 -13.59
CA PRO A 96 13.28 5.11 -14.57
C PRO A 96 12.66 6.36 -13.92
N VAL A 97 12.36 6.28 -12.62
CA VAL A 97 11.89 7.40 -11.80
C VAL A 97 13.04 7.88 -10.93
N LYS A 98 13.53 9.10 -11.15
CA LYS A 98 14.66 9.66 -10.41
C LYS A 98 14.20 10.36 -9.13
N LEU A 99 15.10 10.47 -8.14
CA LEU A 99 14.88 11.36 -7.01
C LEU A 99 14.68 12.79 -7.54
N GLY A 100 13.84 13.57 -6.87
CA GLY A 100 13.45 14.90 -7.33
C GLY A 100 12.31 14.91 -8.36
N THR A 101 11.92 13.74 -8.92
CA THR A 101 10.75 13.65 -9.80
C THR A 101 9.51 14.15 -9.07
N THR A 102 8.74 14.96 -9.78
CA THR A 102 7.54 15.60 -9.26
C THR A 102 6.31 14.82 -9.69
N PHE A 103 5.36 14.66 -8.77
CA PHE A 103 4.11 13.97 -9.00
C PHE A 103 2.94 14.85 -8.57
N THR A 104 1.84 14.77 -9.31
CA THR A 104 0.54 15.21 -8.83
C THR A 104 -0.13 14.03 -8.14
N LEU A 105 -0.36 14.13 -6.83
CA LEU A 105 -1.16 13.16 -6.08
C LEU A 105 -2.64 13.54 -6.10
N ARG A 106 -3.52 12.55 -6.22
CA ARG A 106 -4.95 12.72 -5.96
C ARG A 106 -5.46 11.64 -5.01
N ALA A 107 -6.17 12.08 -3.98
CA ALA A 107 -6.67 11.25 -2.89
C ALA A 107 -7.92 11.88 -2.28
N PRO A 108 -8.57 11.26 -1.27
CA PRO A 108 -9.75 11.83 -0.62
C PRO A 108 -9.54 13.22 -0.01
N TRP A 109 -8.31 13.59 0.37
CA TRP A 109 -7.99 14.91 0.92
C TRP A 109 -7.85 16.01 -0.14
N GLY A 110 -7.82 15.65 -1.43
CA GLY A 110 -7.68 16.59 -2.54
C GLY A 110 -6.52 16.25 -3.47
N THR A 111 -6.02 17.28 -4.15
CA THR A 111 -4.89 17.19 -5.08
C THR A 111 -3.72 18.00 -4.54
N GLU A 112 -2.52 17.45 -4.60
CA GLU A 112 -1.31 18.19 -4.26
C GLU A 112 -0.11 17.73 -5.09
N ARG A 113 0.88 18.62 -5.21
CA ARG A 113 2.15 18.31 -5.87
C ARG A 113 3.17 17.84 -4.84
N VAL A 114 3.80 16.70 -5.09
CA VAL A 114 4.80 16.09 -4.21
C VAL A 114 6.10 15.80 -4.96
N ARG A 115 7.17 15.54 -4.21
CA ARG A 115 8.47 15.17 -4.77
C ARG A 115 8.99 13.88 -4.16
N GLY A 116 9.60 13.04 -4.98
CA GLY A 116 10.35 11.88 -4.52
C GLY A 116 11.66 12.27 -3.84
N THR A 117 11.86 11.87 -2.58
CA THR A 117 13.02 12.29 -1.78
C THR A 117 14.00 11.17 -1.47
N ALA A 118 13.54 9.93 -1.39
CA ALA A 118 14.40 8.79 -1.11
C ALA A 118 13.84 7.50 -1.72
N PHE A 119 14.72 6.54 -2.02
CA PHE A 119 14.32 5.16 -2.31
C PHE A 119 14.30 4.34 -1.02
N ASP A 120 13.31 3.46 -0.92
CA ASP A 120 13.16 2.53 0.19
C ASP A 120 12.58 1.20 -0.31
N THR A 121 12.47 0.21 0.57
CA THR A 121 11.77 -1.04 0.32
C THR A 121 10.52 -1.16 1.17
N TRP A 122 9.48 -1.77 0.60
CA TRP A 122 8.27 -2.14 1.35
C TRP A 122 7.76 -3.49 0.87
N ASN A 123 7.87 -4.54 1.68
CA ASN A 123 7.35 -5.88 1.37
C ASN A 123 7.73 -6.38 -0.04
N GLY A 124 9.01 -6.34 -0.39
CA GLY A 124 9.51 -6.74 -1.70
C GLY A 124 9.20 -5.76 -2.84
N ARG A 125 8.71 -4.55 -2.52
CA ARG A 125 8.53 -3.45 -3.48
C ARG A 125 9.69 -2.48 -3.43
N VAL A 126 10.06 -1.96 -4.60
CA VAL A 126 10.89 -0.76 -4.72
C VAL A 126 9.95 0.42 -4.62
N VAL A 127 10.17 1.28 -3.63
CA VAL A 127 9.31 2.43 -3.40
C VAL A 127 10.09 3.72 -3.39
N LEU A 128 9.42 4.79 -3.79
CA LEU A 128 9.90 6.16 -3.66
C LEU A 128 9.15 6.83 -2.50
N VAL A 129 9.88 7.33 -1.52
CA VAL A 129 9.33 8.12 -0.42
C VAL A 129 8.96 9.49 -0.96
N LEU A 130 7.71 9.90 -0.72
CA LEU A 130 7.18 11.18 -1.18
C LEU A 130 7.18 12.19 -0.03
N ALA A 131 7.63 13.41 -0.33
CA ALA A 131 7.47 14.57 0.54
C ALA A 131 6.38 15.48 -0.04
N GLY A 132 5.42 15.85 0.79
CA GLY A 132 4.28 16.70 0.43
C GLY A 132 3.97 17.74 1.49
N SER A 133 2.71 18.15 1.55
CA SER A 133 2.24 19.15 2.50
C SER A 133 2.01 18.60 3.91
N ALA A 134 1.82 19.48 4.89
CA ALA A 134 1.38 19.09 6.23
C ALA A 134 0.02 18.35 6.22
N GLN A 135 -0.82 18.60 5.22
CA GLN A 135 -2.08 17.88 5.02
C GLN A 135 -1.83 16.41 4.65
N LEU A 136 -0.88 16.16 3.72
CA LEU A 136 -0.43 14.81 3.40
C LEU A 136 0.12 14.12 4.64
N ASP A 137 1.01 14.79 5.36
CA ASP A 137 1.65 14.24 6.54
C ASP A 137 0.62 13.84 7.60
N SER A 138 -0.39 14.69 7.83
CA SER A 138 -1.51 14.36 8.71
C SER A 138 -2.35 13.19 8.19
N ALA A 139 -2.59 13.10 6.87
CA ALA A 139 -3.37 12.02 6.27
C ALA A 139 -2.67 10.66 6.43
N VAL A 140 -1.33 10.61 6.29
CA VAL A 140 -0.56 9.37 6.44
C VAL A 140 -0.36 8.92 7.88
N GLN A 141 -0.59 9.78 8.88
CA GLN A 141 -0.61 9.38 10.29
C GLN A 141 -1.88 8.61 10.68
N GLY A 142 -2.91 8.61 9.84
CA GLY A 142 -4.16 7.89 10.09
C GLY A 142 -3.97 6.37 10.22
N LYS A 143 -4.90 5.71 10.93
CA LYS A 143 -4.92 4.24 11.04
C LYS A 143 -5.30 3.55 9.72
N ALA A 144 -6.15 4.19 8.93
CA ALA A 144 -6.57 3.65 7.64
C ALA A 144 -5.45 3.87 6.61
N THR A 145 -5.14 2.83 5.85
CA THR A 145 -4.33 2.98 4.65
C THR A 145 -5.06 3.92 3.70
N VAL A 146 -4.36 4.95 3.24
CA VAL A 146 -4.85 5.82 2.17
C VAL A 146 -4.08 5.51 0.91
N ALA A 147 -4.79 5.06 -0.11
CA ALA A 147 -4.30 4.96 -1.48
C ALA A 147 -4.54 6.29 -2.21
N ALA A 148 -3.67 6.61 -3.16
CA ALA A 148 -3.74 7.80 -3.98
C ALA A 148 -3.24 7.47 -5.39
N SER A 149 -3.77 8.18 -6.39
CA SER A 149 -3.14 8.22 -7.70
C SER A 149 -1.94 9.14 -7.67
N ALA A 150 -0.91 8.79 -8.43
CA ALA A 150 0.27 9.61 -8.60
C ALA A 150 0.58 9.72 -10.09
N TYR A 151 0.32 10.90 -10.64
CA TYR A 151 0.67 11.23 -12.01
C TYR A 151 2.07 11.84 -12.05
N ARG A 152 2.98 11.23 -12.80
CA ARG A 152 4.33 11.76 -13.03
C ARG A 152 4.26 12.99 -13.92
N GLU A 153 4.68 14.13 -13.40
CA GLU A 153 4.74 15.34 -14.21
C GLU A 153 5.86 15.24 -15.26
N PRO A 154 5.61 15.64 -16.51
CA PRO A 154 6.66 15.73 -17.52
C PRO A 154 7.76 16.67 -17.02
N SER A 155 9.02 16.22 -17.06
CA SER A 155 10.15 17.10 -16.76
C SER A 155 10.25 18.15 -17.86
N ALA A 156 10.00 19.43 -17.53
CA ALA A 156 10.22 20.52 -18.47
C ALA A 156 11.72 20.60 -18.81
N ALA A 157 12.12 20.09 -19.98
CA ALA A 157 13.36 20.51 -20.61
C ALA A 157 13.11 21.90 -21.23
N SER A 158 14.01 22.85 -21.01
CA SER A 158 13.96 24.23 -21.55
C SER A 158 13.98 24.25 -23.11
N PRO A 159 13.58 25.35 -23.78
CA PRO A 159 12.39 25.43 -24.61
C PRO A 159 12.64 25.21 -26.12
N ALA A 160 11.60 24.76 -26.82
CA ALA A 160 11.34 25.13 -28.21
C ALA A 160 9.84 25.47 -28.35
N PRO A 161 9.46 26.60 -28.97
CA PRO A 161 8.07 26.98 -29.11
C PRO A 161 7.48 26.19 -30.28
N VAL A 162 6.93 25.03 -29.99
CA VAL A 162 5.86 24.45 -30.82
C VAL A 162 4.69 24.30 -29.89
N ALA A 163 3.72 25.20 -30.05
CA ALA A 163 2.45 25.14 -29.37
C ALA A 163 1.68 23.90 -29.88
N GLU A 164 2.04 22.74 -29.37
CA GLU A 164 1.10 21.62 -29.27
C GLU A 164 0.33 21.79 -27.96
N PRO A 165 -0.99 21.56 -27.98
CA PRO A 165 -1.83 21.87 -26.85
C PRO A 165 -1.40 20.98 -25.68
N THR A 166 -0.88 21.64 -24.64
CA THR A 166 -0.92 21.12 -23.28
C THR A 166 -2.28 20.45 -23.08
N PRO A 167 -2.39 19.15 -22.72
CA PRO A 167 -3.65 18.67 -22.22
C PRO A 167 -3.91 19.52 -20.98
N ALA A 168 -4.85 20.45 -21.11
CA ALA A 168 -5.24 21.29 -20.00
C ALA A 168 -5.49 20.33 -18.83
N LEU A 169 -4.86 20.61 -17.68
CA LEU A 169 -5.53 20.37 -16.41
C LEU A 169 -6.94 20.88 -16.66
N ARG A 170 -7.91 19.97 -16.89
CA ARG A 170 -9.29 20.36 -17.07
C ARG A 170 -9.66 20.94 -15.71
N ALA A 171 -9.52 22.26 -15.60
CA ALA A 171 -10.21 23.02 -14.59
C ALA A 171 -11.65 22.51 -14.67
N THR A 172 -12.13 22.02 -13.53
CA THR A 172 -13.51 21.55 -13.36
C THR A 172 -14.41 22.53 -14.13
N PRO A 173 -15.20 22.08 -15.12
CA PRO A 173 -16.00 22.99 -15.94
C PRO A 173 -16.75 23.95 -15.02
N ALA A 174 -16.58 25.26 -15.26
CA ALA A 174 -17.22 26.28 -14.44
C ALA A 174 -18.74 25.98 -14.38
N GLY A 175 -19.25 25.64 -13.20
CA GLY A 175 -20.66 25.29 -12.97
C GLY A 175 -20.94 23.85 -12.53
N VAL A 176 -19.96 22.94 -12.54
CA VAL A 176 -20.13 21.63 -11.88
C VAL A 176 -19.86 21.81 -10.39
N ALA A 177 -20.89 21.69 -9.56
CA ALA A 177 -20.75 21.76 -8.11
C ALA A 177 -19.68 20.75 -7.65
N PRO A 178 -18.76 21.13 -6.76
CA PRO A 178 -17.71 20.23 -6.29
C PRO A 178 -18.32 18.95 -5.70
N CYS A 179 -17.74 17.81 -6.02
CA CYS A 179 -18.21 16.54 -5.48
C CYS A 179 -18.15 16.55 -3.95
N VAL A 180 -19.32 16.49 -3.31
CA VAL A 180 -19.43 16.39 -1.86
C VAL A 180 -19.42 14.93 -1.47
N ARG A 181 -18.25 14.43 -1.04
CA ARG A 181 -18.06 13.06 -0.53
C ARG A 181 -18.54 12.92 0.92
N ALA A 182 -19.74 13.43 1.21
CA ALA A 182 -20.34 13.37 2.53
C ALA A 182 -20.75 11.93 2.91
N PRO A 183 -20.88 11.63 4.21
CA PRO A 183 -21.47 10.38 4.65
C PRO A 183 -22.83 10.14 4.01
N VAL A 184 -23.09 8.89 3.64
CA VAL A 184 -24.36 8.47 3.05
C VAL A 184 -25.49 8.69 4.05
N ALA A 185 -26.53 9.42 3.67
CA ALA A 185 -27.70 9.67 4.52
C ALA A 185 -28.37 8.36 4.96
N GLY A 186 -28.96 8.34 6.17
CA GLY A 186 -29.51 7.13 6.80
C GLY A 186 -30.44 6.29 5.90
N PRO A 187 -31.45 6.88 5.23
CA PRO A 187 -32.34 6.14 4.33
C PRO A 187 -31.60 5.47 3.16
N LEU A 188 -30.66 6.19 2.54
CA LEU A 188 -29.85 5.65 1.46
C LEU A 188 -28.89 4.56 1.98
N ALA A 189 -28.34 4.73 3.18
CA ALA A 189 -27.48 3.74 3.81
C ALA A 189 -28.23 2.42 4.07
N ALA A 190 -29.49 2.50 4.54
CA ALA A 190 -30.35 1.33 4.72
C ALA A 190 -30.68 0.65 3.39
N ARG A 191 -30.99 1.45 2.34
CA ARG A 191 -31.20 0.95 0.98
C ARG A 191 -29.97 0.21 0.45
N VAL A 192 -28.77 0.78 0.60
CA VAL A 192 -27.50 0.13 0.22
C VAL A 192 -27.32 -1.20 0.96
N GLY A 193 -27.71 -1.29 2.23
CA GLY A 193 -27.73 -2.54 3.00
C GLY A 193 -28.65 -3.60 2.38
N ALA A 194 -29.88 -3.23 2.04
CA ALA A 194 -30.82 -4.15 1.38
C ALA A 194 -30.32 -4.61 -0.01
N VAL A 195 -29.70 -3.70 -0.78
CA VAL A 195 -29.09 -4.05 -2.08
C VAL A 195 -27.92 -5.01 -1.88
N ARG A 196 -27.07 -4.80 -0.87
CA ARG A 196 -25.98 -5.71 -0.53
C ARG A 196 -26.50 -7.12 -0.26
N ASP A 197 -27.52 -7.25 0.59
CA ASP A 197 -28.06 -8.55 1.00
C ASP A 197 -28.71 -9.26 -0.20
N SER A 198 -29.41 -8.51 -1.06
CA SER A 198 -29.98 -9.04 -2.31
C SER A 198 -28.90 -9.52 -3.28
N LEU A 199 -27.82 -8.76 -3.47
CA LEU A 199 -26.70 -9.17 -4.33
C LEU A 199 -25.98 -10.41 -3.79
N GLU A 200 -25.83 -10.53 -2.47
CA GLU A 200 -25.27 -11.73 -1.86
C GLU A 200 -26.15 -12.95 -2.16
N GLN A 201 -27.47 -12.84 -2.00
CA GLN A 201 -28.41 -13.91 -2.35
C GLN A 201 -28.32 -14.29 -3.83
N VAL A 202 -28.26 -13.31 -4.73
CA VAL A 202 -28.07 -13.54 -6.18
C VAL A 202 -26.77 -14.31 -6.44
N LEU A 203 -25.66 -13.92 -5.79
CA LEU A 203 -24.38 -14.61 -5.95
C LEU A 203 -24.43 -16.06 -5.43
N ARG A 204 -25.14 -16.31 -4.32
CA ARG A 204 -25.32 -17.66 -3.75
C ARG A 204 -26.21 -18.54 -4.62
N ALA A 205 -27.23 -17.96 -5.25
CA ALA A 205 -28.16 -18.68 -6.14
C ALA A 205 -27.48 -19.27 -7.38
N LEU A 206 -26.30 -18.76 -7.76
CA LEU A 206 -25.49 -19.30 -8.87
C LEU A 206 -24.77 -20.62 -8.52
N GLY A 207 -25.03 -21.20 -7.36
CA GLY A 207 -24.49 -22.48 -6.91
C GLY A 207 -23.06 -22.40 -6.34
N PRO A 208 -22.63 -23.44 -5.60
CA PRO A 208 -21.32 -23.49 -4.97
C PRO A 208 -20.18 -23.69 -6.00
N PRO A 209 -18.90 -23.50 -5.58
CA PRO A 209 -17.74 -23.96 -6.34
C PRO A 209 -17.81 -25.46 -6.65
N ILE A 210 -17.26 -25.88 -7.79
CA ILE A 210 -17.20 -27.30 -8.21
C ILE A 210 -16.41 -28.15 -7.19
N TYR A 211 -15.32 -27.60 -6.63
CA TYR A 211 -14.50 -28.32 -5.67
C TYR A 211 -15.05 -28.20 -4.25
N GLU A 212 -15.35 -29.34 -3.64
CA GLU A 212 -15.94 -29.42 -2.30
C GLU A 212 -15.11 -28.72 -1.22
N ARG A 213 -13.77 -28.82 -1.30
CA ARG A 213 -12.85 -28.12 -0.37
C ARG A 213 -13.03 -26.60 -0.38
N LEU A 214 -13.45 -26.04 -1.52
CA LEU A 214 -13.71 -24.61 -1.68
C LEU A 214 -15.13 -24.28 -1.23
N ALA A 215 -16.11 -25.13 -1.56
CA ALA A 215 -17.50 -24.94 -1.15
C ALA A 215 -17.65 -24.80 0.37
N ARG A 216 -16.90 -25.59 1.15
CA ARG A 216 -16.89 -25.54 2.62
C ARG A 216 -16.25 -24.27 3.21
N ARG A 217 -15.57 -23.45 2.39
CA ARG A 217 -14.80 -22.27 2.81
C ARG A 217 -15.29 -20.96 2.17
N VAL A 218 -16.50 -20.96 1.60
CA VAL A 218 -17.07 -19.76 0.98
C VAL A 218 -17.48 -18.76 2.05
N THR A 219 -16.90 -17.57 2.01
CA THR A 219 -17.31 -16.42 2.81
C THR A 219 -17.85 -15.32 1.91
N ALA A 220 -18.79 -14.53 2.45
CA ALA A 220 -19.25 -13.30 1.81
C ALA A 220 -18.41 -12.12 2.30
N SER A 221 -18.09 -11.21 1.39
CA SER A 221 -17.49 -9.92 1.71
C SER A 221 -18.23 -8.83 0.95
N SER A 222 -18.36 -7.66 1.56
CA SER A 222 -18.91 -6.47 0.92
C SER A 222 -18.15 -5.24 1.35
N SER A 223 -18.05 -4.27 0.43
CA SER A 223 -17.43 -2.97 0.67
C SER A 223 -18.17 -1.92 -0.14
N ARG A 224 -18.11 -0.67 0.32
CA ARG A 224 -18.79 0.45 -0.36
C ARG A 224 -17.90 1.69 -0.36
N ALA A 225 -17.99 2.45 -1.45
CA ALA A 225 -17.32 3.73 -1.61
C ALA A 225 -18.38 4.81 -1.93
N PRO A 226 -18.71 5.69 -0.97
CA PRO A 226 -19.46 6.90 -1.26
C PRO A 226 -18.63 7.84 -2.12
N GLY A 227 -19.23 8.43 -3.17
CA GLY A 227 -18.54 9.31 -4.12
C GLY A 227 -19.47 9.87 -5.19
N CYS A 228 -18.91 10.54 -6.19
CA CYS A 228 -19.65 11.14 -7.31
C CYS A 228 -19.31 10.45 -8.64
N PHE A 229 -19.92 9.30 -8.89
CA PHE A 229 -19.73 8.54 -10.14
C PHE A 229 -20.70 9.03 -11.23
N GLY A 230 -20.73 10.34 -11.51
CA GLY A 230 -21.77 10.98 -12.32
C GLY A 230 -23.10 11.15 -11.54
N PRO A 231 -24.24 10.56 -11.97
CA PRO A 231 -25.51 10.67 -11.22
C PRO A 231 -25.54 9.76 -9.98
N TRP A 232 -24.58 8.85 -9.84
CA TRP A 232 -24.54 7.85 -8.78
C TRP A 232 -23.77 8.35 -7.56
N ARG A 233 -24.11 7.82 -6.38
CA ARG A 233 -23.59 8.30 -5.08
C ARG A 233 -22.84 7.26 -4.26
N VAL A 234 -23.09 5.98 -4.53
CA VAL A 234 -22.41 4.89 -3.83
C VAL A 234 -22.04 3.82 -4.84
N LEU A 235 -20.77 3.43 -4.85
CA LEU A 235 -20.34 2.16 -5.43
C LEU A 235 -20.39 1.09 -4.34
N LEU A 236 -21.02 -0.04 -4.64
CA LEU A 236 -21.13 -1.19 -3.76
C LEU A 236 -20.53 -2.41 -4.45
N ALA A 237 -19.57 -3.06 -3.81
CA ALA A 237 -19.04 -4.35 -4.21
C ALA A 237 -19.52 -5.42 -3.24
N VAL A 238 -20.04 -6.53 -3.78
CA VAL A 238 -20.40 -7.73 -3.03
C VAL A 238 -19.73 -8.91 -3.70
N SER A 239 -19.14 -9.79 -2.89
CA SER A 239 -18.40 -10.93 -3.40
C SER A 239 -18.53 -12.15 -2.51
N LEU A 240 -18.48 -13.32 -3.14
CA LEU A 240 -18.28 -14.60 -2.47
C LEU A 240 -16.87 -15.09 -2.79
N ARG A 241 -16.14 -15.56 -1.80
CA ARG A 241 -14.72 -15.90 -1.92
C ARG A 241 -14.41 -17.17 -1.16
N ALA A 242 -13.49 -17.98 -1.65
CA ALA A 242 -12.93 -19.12 -0.93
C ALA A 242 -11.40 -19.16 -1.08
N ASN A 243 -10.72 -19.52 0.01
CA ASN A 243 -9.27 -19.78 0.07
C ASN A 243 -8.41 -18.67 -0.59
N GLY A 244 -8.54 -17.42 -0.11
CA GLY A 244 -7.77 -16.30 -0.66
C GLY A 244 -8.12 -15.97 -2.12
N ALA A 245 -9.40 -16.05 -2.49
CA ALA A 245 -9.92 -15.82 -3.84
C ALA A 245 -9.40 -16.82 -4.91
N GLU A 246 -9.05 -18.04 -4.51
CA GLU A 246 -8.86 -19.17 -5.44
C GLU A 246 -10.11 -19.37 -6.31
N TRP A 247 -11.25 -19.38 -5.63
CA TRP A 247 -12.55 -19.20 -6.24
C TRP A 247 -13.15 -17.91 -5.71
N ALA A 248 -13.73 -17.12 -6.61
CA ALA A 248 -14.47 -15.95 -6.22
C ALA A 248 -15.51 -15.59 -7.29
N ARG A 249 -16.54 -14.89 -6.85
CA ARG A 249 -17.53 -14.22 -7.70
C ARG A 249 -17.82 -12.86 -7.11
N GLU A 250 -18.04 -11.89 -7.96
CA GLU A 250 -18.24 -10.51 -7.56
C GLU A 250 -19.30 -9.83 -8.43
N LYS A 251 -20.05 -8.95 -7.78
CA LYS A 251 -20.96 -8.01 -8.42
C LYS A 251 -20.68 -6.62 -7.87
N LEU A 252 -20.52 -5.66 -8.78
CA LEU A 252 -20.50 -4.25 -8.45
C LEU A 252 -21.78 -3.59 -8.97
N VAL A 253 -22.30 -2.68 -8.16
CA VAL A 253 -23.43 -1.84 -8.55
C VAL A 253 -23.18 -0.41 -8.10
N LEU A 254 -23.74 0.52 -8.86
CA LEU A 254 -23.90 1.91 -8.46
C LEU A 254 -25.29 2.13 -7.90
N VAL A 255 -25.38 2.95 -6.86
CA VAL A 255 -26.64 3.37 -6.23
C VAL A 255 -26.72 4.89 -6.25
N ASP A 256 -27.82 5.44 -6.75
CA ASP A 256 -28.05 6.88 -6.81
C ASP A 256 -28.64 7.42 -5.49
N SER A 257 -28.92 8.72 -5.43
CA SER A 257 -29.51 9.36 -4.25
C SER A 257 -30.94 8.89 -3.93
N LEU A 258 -31.66 8.34 -4.92
CA LEU A 258 -33.03 7.85 -4.79
C LEU A 258 -33.09 6.33 -4.50
N GLY A 259 -31.94 5.65 -4.52
CA GLY A 259 -31.85 4.21 -4.29
C GLY A 259 -32.05 3.35 -5.54
N ALA A 260 -32.03 3.95 -6.74
CA ALA A 260 -31.96 3.21 -7.99
C ALA A 260 -30.60 2.53 -8.10
N VAL A 261 -30.56 1.37 -8.76
CA VAL A 261 -29.38 0.51 -8.83
C VAL A 261 -29.01 0.26 -10.28
N ALA A 262 -27.73 0.41 -10.63
CA ALA A 262 -27.21 0.01 -11.94
C ALA A 262 -26.02 -0.94 -11.79
N PRO A 263 -25.98 -2.05 -12.54
CA PRO A 263 -24.82 -2.93 -12.56
C PRO A 263 -23.62 -2.23 -13.20
N VAL A 264 -22.43 -2.57 -12.72
CA VAL A 264 -21.15 -2.10 -13.26
C VAL A 264 -20.21 -3.27 -13.47
N THR A 265 -19.44 -3.21 -14.55
CA THR A 265 -18.37 -4.19 -14.83
C THR A 265 -17.01 -3.66 -14.41
N VAL A 266 -16.13 -4.53 -13.95
CA VAL A 266 -14.73 -4.21 -13.65
C VAL A 266 -13.82 -4.96 -14.62
N ASP A 267 -12.92 -4.22 -15.25
CA ASP A 267 -11.88 -4.71 -16.14
C ASP A 267 -10.51 -4.36 -15.55
N ASP A 268 -10.14 -5.10 -14.51
CA ASP A 268 -8.81 -4.97 -13.88
C ASP A 268 -7.77 -5.80 -14.64
N GLY A 269 -8.15 -6.97 -15.15
CA GLY A 269 -7.28 -7.88 -15.89
C GLY A 269 -6.23 -8.62 -15.04
N ARG A 270 -6.05 -8.26 -13.76
CA ARG A 270 -5.14 -8.97 -12.83
C ARG A 270 -5.86 -9.53 -11.61
N PHE A 271 -6.72 -8.73 -10.99
CA PHE A 271 -7.45 -9.13 -9.79
C PHE A 271 -8.85 -9.65 -10.12
N ARG A 272 -9.32 -10.61 -9.33
CA ARG A 272 -10.63 -11.27 -9.53
C ARG A 272 -11.75 -10.63 -8.72
N VAL A 273 -11.40 -10.04 -7.58
CA VAL A 273 -12.34 -9.36 -6.67
C VAL A 273 -11.68 -8.16 -6.02
N HIS A 274 -12.51 -7.25 -5.54
CA HIS A 274 -12.11 -5.92 -5.07
C HIS A 274 -12.79 -5.58 -3.74
N ASP A 275 -11.98 -5.19 -2.75
CA ASP A 275 -12.46 -4.52 -1.54
C ASP A 275 -12.27 -3.01 -1.72
N LEU A 276 -13.37 -2.27 -1.87
CA LEU A 276 -13.35 -0.84 -2.09
C LEU A 276 -12.81 -0.10 -0.86
N LEU A 277 -11.84 0.79 -1.08
CA LEU A 277 -11.24 1.61 -0.03
C LEU A 277 -11.95 2.96 0.08
N HIS A 278 -11.97 3.72 -1.01
CA HIS A 278 -12.62 5.03 -1.08
C HIS A 278 -12.78 5.48 -2.54
N ALA A 279 -13.73 6.39 -2.75
CA ALA A 279 -13.88 7.10 -4.02
C ALA A 279 -12.88 8.26 -4.11
N VAL A 280 -12.35 8.49 -5.30
CA VAL A 280 -11.38 9.57 -5.59
C VAL A 280 -11.38 9.81 -7.09
N ASP A 281 -11.38 11.06 -7.52
CA ASP A 281 -11.14 11.44 -8.92
C ASP A 281 -9.64 11.26 -9.22
N VAL A 282 -9.26 10.11 -9.79
CA VAL A 282 -7.85 9.73 -9.94
C VAL A 282 -7.18 10.43 -11.11
N ASP A 283 -7.91 10.83 -12.15
CA ASP A 283 -7.37 11.49 -13.34
C ASP A 283 -7.69 12.99 -13.43
N GLY A 284 -8.63 13.49 -12.64
CA GLY A 284 -9.02 14.90 -12.56
C GLY A 284 -10.13 15.28 -13.54
N ASP A 285 -10.92 14.32 -14.02
CA ASP A 285 -12.01 14.59 -14.97
C ASP A 285 -13.31 15.08 -14.29
N GLY A 286 -13.33 15.14 -12.95
CA GLY A 286 -14.46 15.57 -12.13
C GLY A 286 -15.45 14.45 -11.78
N VAL A 287 -15.20 13.23 -12.25
CA VAL A 287 -15.94 12.02 -11.87
C VAL A 287 -15.10 11.24 -10.88
N ASP A 288 -15.71 10.76 -9.80
CA ASP A 288 -15.00 9.88 -8.90
C ASP A 288 -14.74 8.52 -9.56
N ASP A 289 -13.52 8.06 -9.36
CA ASP A 289 -13.04 6.70 -9.58
C ASP A 289 -12.98 5.97 -8.24
N VAL A 290 -12.31 4.81 -8.19
CA VAL A 290 -12.18 4.08 -6.92
C VAL A 290 -10.78 3.52 -6.70
N ALA A 291 -10.29 3.68 -5.48
CA ALA A 291 -9.19 2.91 -4.96
C ALA A 291 -9.73 1.64 -4.29
N ALA A 292 -9.12 0.50 -4.57
CA ALA A 292 -9.52 -0.79 -4.02
C ALA A 292 -8.33 -1.67 -3.69
N VAL A 293 -8.57 -2.65 -2.83
CA VAL A 293 -7.70 -3.82 -2.68
C VAL A 293 -8.16 -4.88 -3.66
N GLY A 294 -7.37 -5.12 -4.69
CA GLY A 294 -7.57 -6.23 -5.60
C GLY A 294 -7.03 -7.52 -5.01
N ARG A 295 -7.77 -8.62 -5.15
CA ARG A 295 -7.37 -9.96 -4.71
C ARG A 295 -7.53 -11.00 -5.82
N THR A 296 -6.61 -11.94 -5.83
CA THR A 296 -6.65 -13.17 -6.62
C THR A 296 -5.91 -14.27 -5.84
N PHE A 297 -5.89 -15.50 -6.35
CA PHE A 297 -5.24 -16.59 -5.64
C PHE A 297 -3.76 -16.28 -5.37
N ARG A 298 -3.37 -16.27 -4.09
CA ARG A 298 -1.99 -16.02 -3.60
C ARG A 298 -1.39 -14.66 -4.01
N ALA A 299 -2.22 -13.71 -4.41
CA ALA A 299 -1.77 -12.38 -4.75
C ALA A 299 -2.84 -11.34 -4.45
N GLY A 300 -2.39 -10.17 -4.02
CA GLY A 300 -3.25 -9.01 -3.86
C GLY A 300 -2.45 -7.74 -4.02
N GLY A 301 -3.15 -6.63 -4.16
CA GLY A 301 -2.51 -5.33 -4.18
C GLY A 301 -3.50 -4.19 -4.15
N THR A 302 -2.97 -2.98 -4.08
CA THR A 302 -3.78 -1.76 -4.23
C THR A 302 -3.97 -1.49 -5.72
N THR A 303 -5.19 -1.28 -6.16
CA THR A 303 -5.55 -0.96 -7.54
C THR A 303 -6.36 0.33 -7.59
N LEU A 304 -6.10 1.15 -8.60
CA LEU A 304 -6.86 2.34 -8.91
C LEU A 304 -7.66 2.03 -10.17
N LEU A 305 -8.98 2.14 -10.07
CA LEU A 305 -9.90 1.79 -11.13
C LEU A 305 -10.62 3.04 -11.61
N ARG A 306 -10.34 3.45 -12.85
CA ARG A 306 -11.00 4.60 -13.50
C ARG A 306 -12.40 4.22 -13.99
N PHE A 307 -13.38 5.08 -13.75
CA PHE A 307 -14.76 4.90 -14.13
C PHE A 307 -15.11 5.54 -15.49
N ASP A 308 -15.59 4.72 -16.42
CA ASP A 308 -16.24 5.19 -17.64
C ASP A 308 -17.76 5.29 -17.37
N VAL A 309 -18.25 6.52 -17.21
CA VAL A 309 -19.67 6.82 -16.95
C VAL A 309 -20.58 6.28 -18.06
N THR A 310 -20.14 6.40 -19.32
CA THR A 310 -20.95 6.03 -20.49
C THR A 310 -21.09 4.52 -20.58
N ARG A 311 -19.99 3.79 -20.39
CA ARG A 311 -19.95 2.33 -20.46
C ARG A 311 -20.33 1.64 -19.14
N LYS A 312 -20.49 2.41 -18.05
CA LYS A 312 -20.68 1.90 -16.68
C LYS A 312 -19.64 0.82 -16.37
N ARG A 313 -18.38 1.16 -16.54
CA ARG A 313 -17.26 0.24 -16.44
C ARG A 313 -16.10 0.86 -15.67
N PHE A 314 -15.54 0.09 -14.76
CA PHE A 314 -14.24 0.39 -14.17
C PHE A 314 -13.14 -0.28 -14.98
N THR A 315 -12.09 0.46 -15.32
CA THR A 315 -10.87 -0.06 -15.96
C THR A 315 -9.68 0.24 -15.07
N ARG A 316 -8.74 -0.69 -14.93
CA ARG A 316 -7.52 -0.41 -14.14
C ARG A 316 -6.71 0.72 -14.77
N LEU A 317 -6.45 1.76 -13.97
CA LEU A 317 -5.51 2.82 -14.28
C LEU A 317 -4.09 2.42 -13.86
N ALA A 318 -3.93 2.03 -12.60
CA ALA A 318 -2.65 1.62 -12.03
C ALA A 318 -2.86 0.57 -10.93
N ALA A 319 -1.86 -0.27 -10.70
CA ALA A 319 -1.83 -1.16 -9.55
C ALA A 319 -0.42 -1.24 -8.97
N GLY A 320 -0.34 -1.38 -7.66
CA GLY A 320 0.90 -1.42 -6.90
C GLY A 320 0.66 -1.88 -5.46
N PHE A 321 1.73 -2.04 -4.73
CA PHE A 321 1.84 -2.63 -3.40
C PHE A 321 1.35 -4.07 -3.37
N VAL A 322 2.14 -5.00 -2.82
CA VAL A 322 1.59 -6.31 -2.48
C VAL A 322 0.67 -6.12 -1.28
N TRP A 323 -0.55 -6.65 -1.35
CA TRP A 323 -1.48 -6.58 -0.23
C TRP A 323 -1.01 -7.50 0.91
N GLU A 324 -1.05 -6.95 2.12
CA GLU A 324 -0.70 -7.62 3.37
C GLU A 324 -1.90 -8.46 3.81
N ASP A 325 -1.78 -9.79 3.84
CA ASP A 325 -2.72 -10.60 4.61
C ASP A 325 -2.46 -10.31 6.10
N MET A 326 -3.45 -9.69 6.76
CA MET A 326 -3.59 -9.72 8.21
C MET A 326 -4.24 -11.03 8.62
#